data_AF-A0A6G0MBU6-F1
#
_entry.id   AF-A0A6G0MBU6-F1
#
_cell.length_a   1.000
_cell.length_b   1.000
_cell.length_c   1.000
_cell.angle_alpha   90.00
_cell.angle_beta   90.00
_cell.angle_gamma   90.00
#
_symmetry.space_group_name_H-M   'P 1'
#
loop_
_entity.id
_entity.type
_entity.pdbx_description
1 polymer ?
#
loop_
_entity_poly.entity_id
_entity_poly.type
_entity_poly.pdbx_seq_one_letter_code
_entity_poly.pdbx_strand_id
1 'polypeptide(L)' 'MAAANAEKEFWFDVRGVLELARLFDPPEFVITSERDKAHKTEAVCILLARLSYPNRNYDMMQSILCVQ' A
#
# COMPACT_ATOMS: atom_id res chain seq x y z
N MET A 1 10.46 12.73 -18.33
CA MET A 1 9.51 13.51 -17.51
C MET A 1 8.57 12.51 -16.83
N ALA A 2 8.94 11.98 -15.67
CA ALA A 2 8.35 10.77 -15.08
C ALA A 2 7.75 11.00 -13.68
N ALA A 3 7.23 12.19 -13.40
CA ALA A 3 6.74 12.57 -12.07
C ALA A 3 5.21 12.72 -12.01
N ALA A 4 4.47 12.37 -13.06
CA ALA A 4 3.01 12.57 -13.10
C ALA A 4 2.20 11.32 -12.70
N ASN A 5 2.85 10.16 -12.50
CA ASN A 5 2.14 8.89 -12.29
C ASN A 5 2.24 8.36 -10.85
N ALA A 6 3.12 8.92 -10.00
CA ALA A 6 3.29 8.45 -8.63
C ALA A 6 2.00 8.64 -7.80
N GLU A 7 1.32 9.78 -7.97
CA GLU A 7 0.05 10.07 -7.27
C GLU A 7 -1.12 9.20 -7.74
N LYS A 8 -1.08 8.67 -8.97
CA LYS A 8 -2.09 7.73 -9.48
C LYS A 8 -1.78 6.28 -9.09
N GLU A 9 -0.51 5.93 -8.93
CA GLU A 9 -0.10 4.58 -8.53
C GLU A 9 -0.21 4.33 -7.03
N PHE A 10 -0.03 5.38 -6.22
CA PHE A 10 -0.15 5.33 -4.76
C PHE A 10 -1.39 6.11 -4.33
N TRP A 11 -2.40 5.40 -3.83
CA TRP A 11 -3.69 6.00 -3.42
C TRP A 11 -3.58 6.96 -2.21
N PHE A 12 -2.40 7.04 -1.58
CA PHE A 12 -2.13 7.86 -0.41
C PHE A 12 -0.86 8.69 -0.60
N ASP A 13 -0.94 9.99 -0.29
CA ASP A 13 0.24 10.84 -0.12
C ASP A 13 0.92 10.56 1.23
N VAL A 14 2.10 11.15 1.46
CA VAL A 14 2.86 10.96 2.71
C VAL A 14 2.02 11.29 3.95
N ARG A 15 1.17 12.32 3.89
CA ARG A 15 0.30 12.73 5.00
C ARG A 15 -0.78 11.67 5.25
N GLY A 16 -1.38 11.13 4.20
CA GLY A 16 -2.34 10.04 4.27
C GLY A 16 -1.73 8.80 4.92
N VAL A 17 -0.51 8.42 4.55
CA VAL A 17 0.20 7.29 5.16
C VAL A 17 0.46 7.53 6.66
N LEU A 18 0.89 8.74 7.03
CA LEU A 18 1.13 9.08 8.43
C LEU A 18 -0.15 9.04 9.26
N GLU A 19 -1.26 9.55 8.73
CA GLU A 19 -2.55 9.49 9.41
C GLU A 19 -3.06 8.06 9.53
N LEU A 20 -2.88 7.22 8.50
CA LEU A 20 -3.19 5.79 8.60
C LEU A 20 -2.35 5.09 9.67
N ALA A 21 -1.05 5.39 9.75
CA ALA A 21 -0.19 4.85 10.80
C ALA A 21 -0.61 5.32 12.20
N ARG A 22 -1.21 6.52 12.32
CA ARG A 22 -1.80 6.99 13.58
C ARG A 22 -3.12 6.26 13.90
N LEU A 23 -3.98 6.06 12.91
CA LEU A 23 -5.30 5.46 13.07
C LEU A 23 -5.25 3.95 13.35
N PHE A 24 -4.35 3.23 12.67
CA PHE A 24 -4.15 1.79 12.90
C PHE A 24 -3.40 1.51 14.20
N ASP A 25 -2.67 2.51 14.71
CA ASP A 25 -1.85 2.44 15.93
C ASP A 25 -1.02 1.14 16.05
N PRO A 26 -0.26 0.75 15.00
CA PRO A 26 0.61 -0.41 15.12
C PRO A 26 1.76 -0.09 16.07
N PRO A 27 2.42 -1.12 16.63
CA PRO A 27 3.64 -0.92 17.43
C PRO A 27 4.66 -0.08 16.67
N GLU A 28 5.46 0.73 17.39
CA GLU A 28 6.48 1.60 16.78
C GLU A 28 7.40 0.85 15.82
N PHE A 29 7.66 -0.42 16.12
CA PHE A 29 8.33 -1.36 15.24
C PHE A 29 7.55 -2.65 15.08
N VAL A 30 7.39 -3.09 13.84
CA VAL A 30 6.77 -4.35 13.45
C VAL A 30 7.86 -5.29 12.94
N ILE A 31 7.88 -6.52 13.44
CA ILE A 31 8.79 -7.56 12.95
C ILE A 31 8.10 -8.29 11.80
N THR A 32 8.73 -8.31 10.63
CA THR A 32 8.19 -8.98 9.44
C THR A 32 8.40 -10.51 9.51
N SER A 33 7.77 -11.25 8.59
CA SER A 33 8.02 -12.70 8.45
C SER A 33 9.47 -13.04 8.15
N GLU A 34 10.17 -12.14 7.45
CA GLU A 34 11.60 -12.24 7.12
C GLU A 34 12.50 -11.83 8.29
N ARG A 35 11.91 -11.52 9.46
CA ARG A 35 12.58 -11.06 10.69
C ARG A 35 13.24 -9.69 10.56
N ASP A 36 12.85 -8.92 9.55
CA ASP A 36 13.25 -7.52 9.44
C ASP A 36 12.43 -6.65 10.39
N LYS A 37 13.05 -5.57 10.86
CA LYS A 37 12.43 -4.59 11.74
C LYS A 37 11.96 -3.40 10.90
N ALA A 38 10.65 -3.27 10.72
CA ALA A 38 10.04 -2.14 10.02
C ALA A 38 9.49 -1.12 11.01
N HIS A 39 9.71 0.17 10.76
CA HIS A 39 9.04 1.23 11.53
C HIS A 39 7.54 1.26 11.22
N LYS A 40 6.69 1.73 12.14
CA LYS A 40 5.22 1.74 11.96
C LYS A 40 4.75 2.30 10.61
N THR A 41 5.35 3.39 10.15
CA THR A 41 5.01 4.02 8.87
C THR A 41 5.39 3.12 7.69
N GLU A 42 6.54 2.47 7.76
CA GLU A 42 7.03 1.54 6.74
C GLU A 42 6.15 0.28 6.67
N ALA A 43 5.74 -0.25 7.82
CA ALA A 43 4.82 -1.38 7.89
C ALA A 43 3.47 -1.06 7.21
N VAL A 44 2.95 0.16 7.41
CA VAL A 44 1.74 0.63 6.71
C VAL A 44 1.98 0.76 5.20
N CYS A 45 3.12 1.31 4.76
CA CYS A 45 3.47 1.36 3.34
C CYS A 45 3.52 -0.04 2.71
N ILE A 46 4.15 -1.00 3.38
CA ILE A 46 4.24 -2.39 2.93
C ILE A 46 2.85 -3.02 2.84
N LEU A 47 2.00 -2.80 3.84
CA LEU A 47 0.61 -3.29 3.85
C LEU A 47 -0.18 -2.70 2.67
N LEU A 48 -0.10 -1.39 2.45
CA LEU A 48 -0.76 -0.71 1.35
C LEU A 48 -0.26 -1.21 0.00
N ALA A 49 1.04 -1.42 -0.18
CA ALA A 49 1.62 -1.99 -1.40
C ALA A 49 1.15 -3.44 -1.65
N ARG A 50 1.05 -4.24 -0.58
CA ARG A 50 0.57 -5.62 -0.65
C ARG A 50 -0.93 -5.74 -0.84
N LEU A 51 -1.73 -4.73 -0.49
CA LEU A 51 -3.18 -4.71 -0.69
C LEU A 51 -3.59 -4.02 -2.00
N SER A 52 -2.80 -3.05 -2.46
CA SER A 52 -2.99 -2.42 -3.77
C SER A 52 -2.74 -3.41 -4.91
N TYR A 53 -1.79 -4.34 -4.75
CA TYR A 53 -1.53 -5.38 -5.75
C TYR A 53 -2.70 -6.36 -5.97
N PRO A 54 -3.35 -6.93 -4.92
CA PRO A 54 -4.59 -7.69 -5.03
C PRO A 54 -5.72 -6.90 -5.67
N ASN A 55 -5.92 -5.62 -5.30
CA ASN A 55 -6.96 -4.80 -5.91
C ASN A 55 -6.67 -4.53 -7.39
N ARG A 56 -5.42 -4.25 -7.77
CA ARG A 56 -5.03 -4.13 -9.18
C ARG A 56 -5.31 -5.42 -9.96
N ASN A 57 -4.96 -6.59 -9.42
CA ASN A 57 -5.24 -7.86 -10.10
C ASN A 57 -6.73 -8.21 -10.10
N TYR A 58 -7.49 -7.89 -9.05
CA TYR A 58 -8.94 -8.11 -9.02
C TYR A 58 -9.67 -7.20 -10.00
N ASP A 59 -9.34 -5.90 -10.04
CA ASP A 59 -9.91 -4.95 -11.02
C ASP A 59 -9.50 -5.31 -12.45
N MET A 60 -8.25 -5.75 -12.65
CA MET A 60 -7.78 -6.19 -13.96
C MET A 60 -8.46 -7.51 -14.39
N MET A 61 -8.64 -8.48 -13.49
CA MET A 61 -9.39 -9.70 -13.76
C MET A 61 -10.88 -9.44 -14.01
N GLN A 62 -11.53 -8.56 -13.24
CA GLN A 62 -12.90 -8.11 -13.49
C GLN A 62 -13.04 -7.45 -14.86
N SER A 63 -12.10 -6.57 -15.22
CA SER A 63 -12.10 -5.88 -16.52
C SER A 63 -11.86 -6.84 -17.68
N ILE A 64 -11.02 -7.88 -17.51
CA ILE A 64 -10.75 -8.89 -18.54
C ILE A 64 -11.93 -9.87 -18.68
N LEU A 65 -12.57 -10.28 -17.57
CA LEU A 65 -13.74 -11.17 -17.59
C LEU A 65 -15.01 -10.48 -18.13
N CYS A 66 -15.08 -9.15 -18.11
CA CYS A 66 -16.21 -8.38 -18.67
C CYS A 66 -16.08 -8.13 -20.20
N VAL A 67 -14.98 -8.57 -20.83
CA VAL A 67 -14.72 -8.44 -22.28
C VAL A 67 -14.87 -9.79 -23.01
N GLN A 68 -15.24 -10.87 -22.30
CA GLN A 68 -15.65 -12.16 -22.88
C GLN A 68 -17.14 -12.39 -22.71
#